data_AF-A0A1Z9N8N1-F1
#
_entry.id   AF-A0A1Z9N8N1-F1
#
_cell.length_a   1.000
_cell.length_b   1.000
_cell.length_c   1.000
_cell.angle_alpha   90.00
_cell.angle_beta   90.00
_cell.angle_gamma   90.00
#
_symmetry.space_group_name_H-M   'P 1'
#
loop_
_entity.id
_entity.type
_entity.pdbx_description
1 polymer ?
#
loop_
_entity_poly.entity_id
_entity_poly.type
_entity_poly.pdbx_seq_one_letter_code
_entity_poly.pdbx_strand_id
1 'polypeptide(L)'
;MHYLKEIICFFFVLYLQKKSLIRFNHDNFLMFPELELGQWIAAIAKEEGYTIEEVEYNFVDADKMLSLNREYLNHDITTDIITFDYTETKALKAEVYISFQALKKNAESYTQTIENECLRLLSHAILHCLGYNDKSNVQKQHMRSKEDDCINLFHVKH
;
A
#
# COMPACT_ATOMS: atom_id res chain seq x y z
N MET A 1 36.71 -16.68 -12.77
CA MET A 1 35.33 -16.99 -12.30
C MET A 1 34.82 -16.04 -11.20
N HIS A 2 35.66 -15.53 -10.30
CA HIS A 2 35.23 -14.58 -9.24
C HIS A 2 34.66 -13.26 -9.80
N TYR A 3 35.34 -12.68 -10.78
CA TYR A 3 34.95 -11.43 -11.43
C TYR A 3 33.57 -11.48 -12.11
N LEU A 4 33.17 -12.64 -12.63
CA LEU A 4 31.87 -12.82 -13.29
C LEU A 4 30.73 -12.85 -12.26
N LYS A 5 30.97 -13.42 -11.07
CA LYS A 5 30.00 -13.37 -9.95
C LYS A 5 29.82 -11.95 -9.43
N GLU A 6 30.90 -11.19 -9.31
CA GLU A 6 30.84 -9.79 -8.85
C GLU A 6 30.17 -8.89 -9.88
N ILE A 7 30.43 -9.08 -11.17
CA ILE A 7 29.74 -8.35 -12.25
C ILE A 7 28.25 -8.71 -12.30
N ILE A 8 27.89 -9.99 -12.18
CA ILE A 8 26.48 -10.42 -12.13
C ILE A 8 25.81 -9.85 -10.88
N CYS A 9 26.47 -9.88 -9.71
CA CYS A 9 25.96 -9.27 -8.48
C CYS A 9 25.81 -7.75 -8.65
N PHE A 10 26.76 -7.08 -9.29
CA PHE A 10 26.72 -5.64 -9.53
C PHE A 10 25.63 -5.24 -10.54
N PHE A 11 25.41 -6.02 -11.59
CA PHE A 11 24.28 -5.82 -12.51
C PHE A 11 22.94 -6.21 -11.90
N PHE A 12 22.91 -7.21 -11.02
CA PHE A 12 21.73 -7.59 -10.25
C PHE A 12 21.38 -6.52 -9.20
N VAL A 13 22.38 -5.94 -8.54
CA VAL A 13 22.25 -4.80 -7.64
C VAL A 13 21.87 -3.53 -8.40
N LEU A 14 22.45 -3.24 -9.57
CA LEU A 14 22.05 -2.13 -10.44
C LEU A 14 20.64 -2.33 -11.04
N TYR A 15 20.25 -3.57 -11.33
CA TYR A 15 18.90 -3.95 -11.75
C TYR A 15 17.90 -3.82 -10.59
N LEU A 16 18.31 -4.08 -9.35
CA LEU A 16 17.51 -3.79 -8.15
C LEU A 16 17.48 -2.28 -7.83
N GLN A 17 18.54 -1.53 -8.16
CA GLN A 17 18.55 -0.05 -8.12
C GLN A 17 17.72 0.57 -9.24
N LYS A 18 17.22 -0.22 -10.18
CA LYS A 18 16.30 0.19 -11.24
C LYS A 18 14.90 0.34 -10.63
N LYS A 19 14.59 1.54 -10.13
CA LYS A 19 13.27 2.03 -9.71
C LYS A 19 12.46 1.00 -8.89
N SER A 20 12.50 1.09 -7.57
CA SER A 20 11.60 0.27 -6.73
C SER A 20 10.17 0.39 -7.27
N LEU A 21 9.58 -0.74 -7.67
CA LEU A 21 8.24 -0.80 -8.25
C LEU A 21 7.19 -0.40 -7.22
N ILE A 22 7.54 -0.41 -5.93
CA ILE A 22 6.75 0.10 -4.83
C ILE A 22 7.55 1.20 -4.15
N ARG A 23 6.99 2.39 -4.04
CA ARG A 23 7.63 3.54 -3.40
C ARG A 23 6.79 4.02 -2.22
N PHE A 24 7.48 4.47 -1.18
CA PHE A 24 6.86 5.09 -0.03
C PHE A 24 7.45 6.48 0.16
N ASN A 25 6.61 7.51 0.02
CA ASN A 25 6.98 8.89 0.31
C ASN A 25 6.41 9.25 1.68
N HIS A 26 7.29 9.41 2.66
CA HIS A 26 6.92 9.69 4.04
C HIS A 26 7.98 10.50 4.78
N ASP A 27 7.55 11.30 5.75
CA ASP A 27 8.45 12.07 6.63
C ASP A 27 8.84 11.25 7.87
N ASN A 28 9.62 10.16 7.68
CA ASN A 28 10.03 9.21 8.73
C ASN A 28 8.88 8.57 9.54
N PHE A 29 7.72 8.43 8.92
CA PHE A 29 6.54 7.89 9.59
C PHE A 29 6.44 6.36 9.60
N LEU A 30 7.06 5.67 8.63
CA LEU A 30 6.96 4.22 8.55
C LEU A 30 7.58 3.53 9.78
N MET A 31 6.79 2.64 10.39
CA MET A 31 7.20 1.83 11.55
C MET A 31 7.85 0.50 11.14
N PHE A 32 7.79 0.16 9.85
CA PHE A 32 8.38 -1.06 9.29
C PHE A 32 9.37 -0.70 8.18
N PRO A 33 10.40 -1.54 7.93
CA PRO A 33 11.28 -1.36 6.79
C PRO A 33 10.51 -1.39 5.47
N GLU A 34 10.77 -0.43 4.59
CA GLU A 34 10.14 -0.34 3.26
C GLU A 34 10.29 -1.63 2.45
N LEU A 35 11.42 -2.33 2.62
CA LEU A 35 11.67 -3.61 1.96
C LEU A 35 10.66 -4.69 2.41
N GLU A 36 10.35 -4.76 3.71
CA GLU A 36 9.40 -5.74 4.24
C GLU A 36 7.98 -5.44 3.76
N LEU A 37 7.58 -4.16 3.81
CA LEU A 37 6.30 -3.70 3.29
C LEU A 37 6.17 -3.98 1.79
N GLY A 38 7.20 -3.66 1.01
CA GLY A 38 7.21 -3.89 -0.43
C GLY A 38 7.11 -5.38 -0.78
N GLN A 39 7.84 -6.24 -0.09
CA GLN A 39 7.75 -7.69 -0.28
C GLN A 39 6.38 -8.25 0.12
N TRP A 40 5.77 -7.70 1.17
CA TRP A 40 4.44 -8.09 1.62
C TRP A 40 3.36 -7.68 0.62
N ILE A 41 3.39 -6.43 0.12
CA ILE A 41 2.45 -5.96 -0.92
C ILE A 41 2.61 -6.76 -2.21
N ALA A 42 3.86 -7.07 -2.60
CA ALA A 42 4.12 -7.95 -3.74
C ALA A 42 3.58 -9.37 -3.54
N ALA A 43 3.60 -9.90 -2.32
CA ALA A 43 3.00 -11.19 -2.02
C ALA A 43 1.47 -11.16 -2.17
N ILE A 44 0.81 -10.13 -1.63
CA ILE A 44 -0.65 -9.95 -1.77
C ILE A 44 -1.05 -9.91 -3.24
N ALA A 45 -0.41 -9.06 -4.05
CA ALA A 45 -0.71 -8.95 -5.48
C ALA A 45 -0.50 -10.29 -6.20
N LYS A 46 0.59 -11.00 -5.87
CA LYS A 46 0.91 -12.30 -6.49
C LYS A 46 -0.09 -13.39 -6.15
N GLU A 47 -0.57 -13.47 -4.92
CA GLU A 47 -1.60 -14.45 -4.50
C GLU A 47 -2.90 -14.28 -5.30
N GLU A 48 -3.22 -13.05 -5.67
CA GLU A 48 -4.40 -12.69 -6.48
C GLU A 48 -4.12 -12.77 -8.00
N GLY A 49 -2.91 -13.16 -8.38
CA GLY A 49 -2.49 -13.37 -9.77
C GLY A 49 -2.09 -12.10 -10.52
N TYR A 50 -1.70 -11.05 -9.81
CA TYR A 50 -1.23 -9.77 -10.36
C TYR A 50 0.30 -9.65 -10.28
N THR A 51 0.86 -8.83 -11.17
CA THR A 51 2.24 -8.34 -11.09
C THR A 51 2.23 -6.87 -10.70
N ILE A 52 3.27 -6.40 -10.02
CA ILE A 52 3.42 -4.98 -9.69
C ILE A 52 4.19 -4.28 -10.80
N GLU A 53 3.59 -3.24 -11.38
CA GLU A 53 4.26 -2.34 -12.31
C GLU A 53 4.77 -1.10 -11.57
N GLU A 54 3.88 -0.37 -10.90
CA GLU A 54 4.25 0.84 -10.17
C GLU A 54 3.20 1.20 -9.12
N VAL A 55 3.56 1.13 -7.85
CA VAL A 55 2.70 1.55 -6.73
C VAL A 55 3.42 2.60 -5.92
N GLU A 56 2.75 3.70 -5.63
CA GLU A 56 3.30 4.80 -4.84
C GLU A 56 2.39 5.13 -3.66
N TYR A 57 2.93 5.07 -2.45
CA TYR A 57 2.24 5.47 -1.22
C TYR A 57 2.76 6.81 -0.74
N ASN A 58 1.86 7.78 -0.61
CA ASN A 58 2.13 9.15 -0.20
C ASN A 58 1.48 9.41 1.15
N PHE A 59 2.28 9.50 2.20
CA PHE A 59 1.80 9.89 3.52
C PHE A 59 1.77 11.42 3.61
N VAL A 60 0.58 11.97 3.78
CA VAL A 60 0.33 13.41 3.64
C VAL A 60 -0.45 13.96 4.84
N ASP A 61 -0.39 15.28 5.01
CA ASP A 61 -1.17 15.99 6.01
C ASP A 61 -2.63 16.19 5.59
N ALA A 62 -3.42 16.74 6.51
CA ALA A 62 -4.84 16.99 6.29
C ALA A 62 -5.10 18.04 5.20
N ASP A 63 -4.23 19.04 5.06
CA ASP A 63 -4.39 20.12 4.08
C ASP A 63 -4.21 19.56 2.65
N LYS A 64 -3.20 18.74 2.44
CA LYS A 64 -2.98 18.05 1.17
C LYS A 64 -4.11 17.07 0.87
N MET A 65 -4.59 16.28 1.84
CA MET A 65 -5.75 15.39 1.62
C MET A 65 -7.01 16.15 1.25
N LEU A 66 -7.28 17.28 1.91
CA LEU A 66 -8.42 18.13 1.59
C LEU A 66 -8.32 18.70 0.17
N SER A 67 -7.12 19.12 -0.26
CA SER A 67 -6.89 19.58 -1.63
C SER A 67 -7.19 18.49 -2.67
N LEU A 68 -6.74 17.25 -2.43
CA LEU A 68 -6.96 16.12 -3.32
C LEU A 68 -8.45 15.74 -3.40
N ASN A 69 -9.14 15.69 -2.26
CA ASN A 69 -10.58 15.39 -2.22
C ASN A 69 -11.40 16.41 -3.03
N ARG A 70 -11.06 17.70 -2.93
CA ARG A 70 -11.72 18.77 -3.70
C ARG A 70 -11.42 18.70 -5.18
N GLU A 71 -10.15 18.48 -5.54
CA GLU A 71 -9.70 18.51 -6.93
C GLU A 71 -10.17 17.29 -7.73
N TYR A 72 -10.18 16.10 -7.13
CA TYR A 72 -10.39 14.85 -7.87
C TYR A 72 -11.69 14.13 -7.55
N LEU A 73 -12.26 14.31 -6.34
CA LEU A 73 -13.41 13.52 -5.89
C LEU A 73 -14.68 14.35 -5.70
N ASN A 74 -14.61 15.70 -5.75
CA ASN A 74 -15.74 16.62 -5.59
C ASN A 74 -16.61 16.30 -4.36
N HIS A 75 -15.98 15.79 -3.30
CA HIS A 75 -16.61 15.40 -2.04
C HIS A 75 -15.94 16.16 -0.88
N ASP A 76 -16.74 16.75 0.01
CA ASP A 76 -16.27 17.50 1.20
C ASP A 76 -16.03 16.61 2.43
N ILE A 77 -15.93 15.28 2.25
CA ILE A 77 -15.75 14.33 3.36
C ILE A 77 -14.27 13.95 3.43
N THR A 78 -13.70 14.09 4.63
CA THR A 78 -12.32 13.67 4.90
C THR A 78 -12.25 12.15 4.85
N THR A 79 -11.67 11.60 3.79
CA THR A 79 -11.27 10.20 3.73
C THR A 79 -9.87 10.05 4.33
N ASP A 80 -9.64 8.91 4.98
CA ASP A 80 -8.34 8.49 5.51
C ASP A 80 -7.38 8.05 4.40
N ILE A 81 -7.93 7.58 3.28
CA ILE A 81 -7.20 7.13 2.10
C ILE A 81 -7.85 7.59 0.80
N ILE A 82 -7.03 7.90 -0.20
CA ILE A 82 -7.44 8.11 -1.60
C ILE A 82 -6.55 7.22 -2.47
N THR A 83 -7.16 6.42 -3.34
CA THR A 83 -6.44 5.55 -4.27
C THR A 83 -6.79 5.93 -5.70
N PHE A 84 -5.77 6.29 -6.47
CA PHE A 84 -5.86 6.44 -7.92
C PHE A 84 -5.37 5.15 -8.56
N ASP A 85 -6.31 4.38 -9.09
CA ASP A 85 -6.05 3.10 -9.73
C ASP A 85 -5.85 3.28 -11.24
N TYR A 86 -4.68 2.85 -11.72
CA TYR A 86 -4.28 2.83 -13.13
C TYR A 86 -3.99 1.40 -13.61
N THR A 87 -4.44 0.39 -12.86
CA THR A 87 -4.19 -1.01 -13.14
C THR A 87 -4.80 -1.41 -14.47
N GLU A 88 -3.97 -1.98 -15.36
CA GLU A 88 -4.41 -2.50 -16.64
C GLU A 88 -4.18 -4.02 -16.68
N THR A 89 -5.22 -4.76 -17.08
CA THR A 89 -5.23 -6.23 -17.11
C THR A 89 -4.96 -6.85 -15.73
N LYS A 90 -3.71 -7.19 -15.42
CA LYS A 90 -3.23 -7.67 -14.13
C LYS A 90 -1.87 -7.07 -13.74
N ALA A 91 -1.53 -5.92 -14.31
CA ALA A 91 -0.35 -5.14 -13.95
C ALA A 91 -0.79 -4.02 -13.00
N LEU A 92 -0.59 -4.24 -11.70
CA LEU A 92 -0.97 -3.33 -10.63
C LEU A 92 -0.19 -2.02 -10.78
N LYS A 93 -0.94 -0.93 -10.94
CA LYS A 93 -0.40 0.42 -11.03
C LYS A 93 -1.28 1.40 -10.27
N ALA A 94 -0.76 2.05 -9.25
CA ALA A 94 -1.57 2.91 -8.39
C ALA A 94 -0.78 4.02 -7.70
N GLU A 95 -1.46 5.14 -7.43
CA GLU A 95 -1.01 6.17 -6.49
C GLU A 95 -1.97 6.23 -5.32
N VAL A 96 -1.43 6.10 -4.11
CA VAL A 96 -2.19 6.02 -2.86
C VAL A 96 -1.79 7.19 -1.97
N TYR A 97 -2.75 7.91 -1.44
CA TYR A 97 -2.55 9.01 -0.50
C TYR A 97 -3.20 8.65 0.83
N ILE A 98 -2.42 8.70 1.91
CA ILE A 98 -2.84 8.31 3.25
C ILE A 98 -2.66 9.49 4.20
N SER A 99 -3.72 9.85 4.91
CA SER A 99 -3.64 10.85 5.98
C SER A 99 -3.00 10.25 7.22
N PHE A 100 -1.84 10.76 7.61
CA PHE A 100 -1.20 10.35 8.87
C PHE A 100 -2.07 10.67 10.10
N GLN A 101 -2.77 11.80 10.09
CA GLN A 101 -3.64 12.20 11.19
C GLN A 101 -4.85 11.27 11.32
N ALA A 102 -5.45 10.90 10.18
CA ALA A 102 -6.58 9.95 10.18
C ALA A 102 -6.12 8.55 10.61
N LEU A 103 -4.97 8.08 10.12
CA LEU A 103 -4.40 6.79 10.53
C LEU A 103 -4.23 6.69 12.05
N LYS A 104 -3.63 7.71 12.69
CA LYS A 104 -3.50 7.75 14.16
C LYS A 104 -4.85 7.73 14.87
N LYS A 105 -5.78 8.55 14.40
CA LYS A 105 -7.13 8.64 14.98
C LYS A 105 -7.91 7.33 14.83
N ASN A 106 -7.77 6.65 13.69
CA ASN A 106 -8.41 5.36 13.43
C ASN A 106 -7.83 4.29 14.35
N ALA A 107 -6.50 4.22 14.49
CA ALA A 107 -5.84 3.29 15.40
C ALA A 107 -6.37 3.45 16.84
N GLU A 108 -6.50 4.69 17.33
CA GLU A 108 -7.11 4.98 18.63
C GLU A 108 -8.59 4.58 18.68
N SER A 109 -9.39 4.98 17.69
CA SER A 109 -10.84 4.75 17.65
C SER A 109 -11.20 3.26 17.58
N TYR A 110 -10.39 2.46 16.89
CA TYR A 110 -10.58 1.03 16.73
C TYR A 110 -9.79 0.21 17.75
N THR A 111 -9.09 0.85 18.70
CA THR A 111 -8.28 0.18 19.73
C THR A 111 -7.27 -0.80 19.10
N GLN A 112 -6.58 -0.35 18.04
CA GLN A 112 -5.53 -1.10 17.36
C GLN A 112 -4.21 -0.31 17.37
N THR A 113 -3.11 -0.99 17.02
CA THR A 113 -1.82 -0.33 16.90
C THR A 113 -1.76 0.52 15.63
N ILE A 114 -0.95 1.57 15.64
CA ILE A 114 -0.73 2.44 14.46
C ILE A 114 -0.15 1.60 13.31
N GLU A 115 0.70 0.62 13.65
CA GLU A 115 1.28 -0.37 12.76
C GLU A 115 0.22 -1.19 12.03
N ASN A 116 -0.75 -1.76 12.76
CA ASN A 116 -1.80 -2.58 12.17
C ASN A 116 -2.75 -1.73 11.32
N GLU A 117 -3.06 -0.51 11.74
CA GLU A 117 -3.87 0.40 10.93
C GLU A 117 -3.13 0.82 9.66
N CYS A 118 -1.81 1.02 9.72
CA CYS A 118 -0.99 1.27 8.54
C CYS A 118 -1.06 0.08 7.56
N LEU A 119 -0.84 -1.15 8.03
CA LEU A 119 -0.99 -2.35 7.19
C LEU A 119 -2.41 -2.47 6.63
N ARG A 120 -3.44 -2.14 7.42
CA ARG A 120 -4.82 -2.13 6.97
C ARG A 120 -5.01 -1.17 5.80
N LEU A 121 -4.60 0.08 5.93
CA LEU A 121 -4.74 1.10 4.87
C LEU A 121 -3.92 0.76 3.62
N LEU A 122 -2.68 0.27 3.79
CA LEU A 122 -1.83 -0.14 2.67
C LEU A 122 -2.44 -1.29 1.88
N SER A 123 -2.93 -2.33 2.57
CA SER A 123 -3.57 -3.48 1.92
C SER A 123 -4.95 -3.14 1.35
N HIS A 124 -5.72 -2.28 2.04
CA HIS A 124 -7.02 -1.81 1.58
C HIS A 124 -6.92 -1.16 0.19
N ALA A 125 -5.95 -0.26 -0.02
CA ALA A 125 -5.72 0.37 -1.33
C ALA A 125 -5.48 -0.67 -2.44
N ILE A 126 -4.62 -1.66 -2.18
CA ILE A 126 -4.30 -2.68 -3.17
C ILE A 126 -5.48 -3.60 -3.42
N LEU A 127 -6.20 -4.02 -2.37
CA LEU A 127 -7.40 -4.83 -2.52
C LEU A 127 -8.45 -4.14 -3.40
N HIS A 128 -8.61 -2.82 -3.31
CA HIS A 128 -9.47 -2.07 -4.25
C HIS A 128 -9.00 -2.20 -5.70
N CYS A 129 -7.70 -2.01 -5.97
CA CYS A 129 -7.13 -2.21 -7.31
C CYS A 129 -7.28 -3.65 -7.83
N LEU A 130 -7.38 -4.62 -6.92
CA LEU A 130 -7.61 -6.03 -7.22
C LEU A 130 -9.11 -6.38 -7.41
N GLY A 131 -10.00 -5.41 -7.26
CA GLY A 131 -11.45 -5.54 -7.51
C GLY A 131 -12.32 -5.79 -6.27
N TYR A 132 -11.73 -5.77 -5.06
CA TYR A 132 -12.49 -5.86 -3.82
C TYR A 132 -13.18 -4.51 -3.55
N ASN A 133 -14.51 -4.51 -3.47
CA ASN A 133 -15.30 -3.31 -3.22
C ASN A 133 -15.80 -3.28 -1.78
N ASP A 134 -16.23 -2.11 -1.30
CA ASP A 134 -16.74 -1.88 0.06
C ASP A 134 -18.02 -1.01 0.10
N LYS A 135 -18.80 -0.99 -0.98
CA LYS A 135 -20.00 -0.12 -1.11
C LYS A 135 -21.20 -0.62 -0.31
N SER A 136 -21.39 -1.94 -0.23
CA SER A 136 -22.45 -2.58 0.55
C SER A 136 -21.93 -3.21 1.85
N ASN A 137 -22.81 -3.49 2.81
CA ASN A 137 -22.41 -4.13 4.07
C ASN A 137 -21.72 -5.49 3.88
N VAL A 138 -22.20 -6.30 2.92
CA VAL A 138 -21.60 -7.60 2.60
C VAL A 138 -20.20 -7.42 2.01
N GLN A 139 -20.04 -6.48 1.10
CA GLN A 139 -18.75 -6.10 0.51
C GLN A 139 -17.77 -5.60 1.57
N LYS A 140 -18.22 -4.73 2.48
CA LYS A 140 -17.42 -4.26 3.62
C LYS A 140 -16.94 -5.41 4.49
N GLN A 141 -17.81 -6.35 4.85
CA GLN A 141 -17.42 -7.51 5.64
C GLN A 141 -16.38 -8.37 4.92
N HIS A 142 -16.56 -8.59 3.62
CA HIS A 142 -15.59 -9.33 2.82
C HIS A 142 -14.24 -8.62 2.72
N MET A 143 -14.25 -7.31 2.47
CA MET A 143 -13.05 -6.47 2.48
C MET A 143 -12.32 -6.52 3.82
N ARG A 144 -13.04 -6.37 4.95
CA ARG A 144 -12.46 -6.48 6.29
C ARG A 144 -11.80 -7.83 6.54
N SER A 145 -12.46 -8.92 6.13
CA SER A 145 -11.86 -10.27 6.24
C SER A 145 -10.56 -10.37 5.45
N LYS A 146 -10.51 -9.83 4.23
CA LYS A 146 -9.31 -9.84 3.39
C LYS A 146 -8.19 -8.95 3.93
N GLU A 147 -8.52 -7.80 4.52
CA GLU A 147 -7.55 -6.96 5.22
C GLU A 147 -6.93 -7.70 6.41
N ASP A 148 -7.75 -8.41 7.19
CA ASP A 148 -7.26 -9.20 8.33
C ASP A 148 -6.35 -10.35 7.87
N ASP A 149 -6.70 -11.03 6.77
CA ASP A 149 -5.82 -12.03 6.13
C ASP A 149 -4.48 -11.41 5.72
N CYS A 150 -4.50 -10.22 5.12
CA CYS A 150 -3.29 -9.50 4.70
C CYS A 150 -2.41 -9.13 5.90
N ILE A 151 -3.01 -8.64 7.00
CA ILE A 151 -2.28 -8.30 8.22
C ILE A 151 -1.65 -9.56 8.82
N ASN A 152 -2.38 -10.67 8.88
CA ASN A 152 -1.86 -11.93 9.37
C ASN A 152 -0.68 -12.45 8.52
N LEU A 153 -0.77 -12.31 7.19
CA LEU A 153 0.31 -12.67 6.27
C LEU A 153 1.61 -11.90 6.56
N PHE A 154 1.51 -10.63 7.00
CA PHE A 154 2.67 -9.83 7.38
C PHE A 154 3.39 -10.41 8.61
N HIS A 155 2.63 -10.78 9.64
CA HIS A 155 3.18 -11.23 10.94
C HIS A 155 3.66 -12.69 10.95
N VAL A 156 3.27 -13.51 9.97
CA VAL A 156 3.64 -14.94 9.90
C VAL A 156 5.06 -15.18 9.34
N LYS A 157 5.70 -14.18 8.71
CA LYS A 157 7.08 -14.33 8.22
C LYS A 157 8.09 -14.37 9.38
N HIS A 158 8.54 -15.58 9.71
CA HIS A 158 9.67 -15.88 10.59
C HIS A 158 10.91 -16.28 9.81
#